data_AF-A0A6G2DND4-F1
#
_entry.id   AF-A0A6G2DND4-F1
#
_cell.length_a   1.000
_cell.length_b   1.000
_cell.length_c   1.000
_cell.angle_alpha   90.00
_cell.angle_beta   90.00
_cell.angle_gamma   90.00
#
_symmetry.space_group_name_H-M   'P 1'
#
loop_
_entity.id
_entity.type
_entity.pdbx_description
1 polymer ?
#
loop_
_entity_poly.entity_id
_entity_poly.type
_entity_poly.pdbx_seq_one_letter_code
_entity_poly.pdbx_strand_id
1 'polypeptide(L)'
;FEDIPTPIIKLSNTQQFSLKSNTNIGIYGRTGTGKTIALQWYLFNALAKGCGTNDNTYLGIVDGKAADLFALGKLLQEDLGEQIAVGSSPQMLAKLSREFVEIMNERFEIIKQNSSLNADAYDLGMTPNFLFVDELASIRDSCGSSKQGGKELW
;
A
#
# COMPACT_ATOMS: atom_id res chain seq x y z
N PHE A 1 4.80 15.17 -13.39
CA PHE A 1 4.40 15.18 -11.97
C PHE A 1 5.51 15.90 -11.22
N GLU A 2 5.47 17.23 -11.16
CA GLU A 2 6.47 18.01 -10.42
C GLU A 2 6.13 18.01 -8.93
N ASP A 3 7.15 17.79 -8.10
CA ASP A 3 7.20 18.03 -6.65
C ASP A 3 5.85 18.11 -5.96
N ILE A 4 5.34 16.98 -5.48
CA ILE A 4 4.22 17.02 -4.54
C ILE A 4 4.69 16.61 -3.12
N PRO A 5 5.48 17.45 -2.44
CA PRO A 5 5.75 17.32 -0.99
C PRO A 5 4.49 17.55 -0.15
N THR A 6 3.33 17.78 -0.79
CA THR A 6 2.07 17.90 -0.07
C THR A 6 1.60 16.51 0.36
N PRO A 7 1.08 16.35 1.58
CA PRO A 7 0.47 15.09 2.00
C PRO A 7 -0.88 14.84 1.30
N ILE A 8 -1.28 15.68 0.35
CA ILE A 8 -2.61 15.64 -0.26
C ILE A 8 -2.61 14.76 -1.50
N ILE A 9 -3.58 13.85 -1.57
CA ILE A 9 -3.99 13.17 -2.80
C ILE A 9 -5.37 13.72 -3.19
N LYS A 10 -5.47 14.28 -4.41
CA LYS A 10 -6.68 14.93 -4.93
C LYS A 10 -7.49 13.95 -5.76
N LEU A 11 -8.70 13.63 -5.34
CA LEU A 11 -9.64 12.78 -6.09
C LEU A 11 -10.42 13.57 -7.14
N SER A 12 -10.74 14.82 -6.83
CA SER A 12 -11.41 15.75 -7.72
C SER A 12 -11.07 17.19 -7.34
N ASN A 13 -11.69 18.16 -8.00
CA ASN A 13 -11.57 19.57 -7.63
C ASN A 13 -12.14 19.88 -6.23
N THR A 14 -13.00 19.01 -5.69
CA THR A 14 -13.70 19.22 -4.42
C THR A 14 -13.40 18.15 -3.38
N GLN A 15 -12.78 17.02 -3.78
CA GLN A 15 -12.50 15.90 -2.92
C GLN A 15 -11.00 15.62 -2.87
N GLN A 16 -10.46 15.56 -1.67
CA GLN A 16 -9.07 15.24 -1.40
C GLN A 16 -8.94 14.57 -0.04
N PHE A 17 -7.85 13.86 0.17
CA PHE A 17 -7.52 13.33 1.49
C PHE A 17 -6.04 13.60 1.81
N SER A 18 -5.76 13.69 3.11
CA SER A 18 -4.43 14.01 3.64
C SER A 18 -3.77 12.78 4.24
N LEU A 19 -2.58 12.45 3.75
CA LEU A 19 -1.70 11.39 4.25
C LEU A 19 -1.11 11.67 5.63
N LYS A 20 -1.28 12.88 6.18
CA LYS A 20 -0.99 13.18 7.60
C LYS A 20 -2.11 12.71 8.55
N SER A 21 -3.28 12.37 8.02
CA SER A 21 -4.42 11.86 8.78
C SER A 21 -4.57 10.34 8.62
N ASN A 22 -5.64 9.72 9.13
CA ASN A 22 -5.88 8.30 8.88
C ASN A 22 -6.22 8.08 7.40
N THR A 23 -5.33 7.40 6.67
CA THR A 23 -5.47 7.14 5.24
C THR A 23 -5.69 5.68 4.89
N ASN A 24 -6.17 4.90 5.86
CA ASN A 24 -6.69 3.58 5.56
C ASN A 24 -8.00 3.73 4.77
N ILE A 25 -7.98 3.27 3.52
CA ILE A 25 -9.10 3.39 2.59
C ILE A 25 -9.65 1.99 2.28
N GLY A 26 -10.96 1.82 2.47
CA GLY A 26 -11.70 0.66 1.99
C GLY A 26 -12.55 1.03 0.77
N ILE A 27 -12.39 0.31 -0.34
CA ILE A 27 -13.16 0.50 -1.57
C ILE A 27 -14.12 -0.68 -1.75
N TYR A 28 -15.43 -0.39 -1.76
CA TYR A 28 -16.49 -1.39 -1.81
C TYR A 28 -17.41 -1.18 -3.00
N GLY A 29 -17.95 -2.26 -3.55
CA GLY A 29 -18.84 -2.21 -4.71
C GLY A 29 -18.94 -3.57 -5.42
N ARG A 30 -19.99 -3.75 -6.23
CA ARG A 30 -20.16 -4.96 -7.06
C ARG A 30 -19.12 -5.02 -8.19
N THR A 31 -19.04 -6.15 -8.87
CA THR A 31 -18.25 -6.26 -10.11
C THR A 31 -18.73 -5.22 -11.13
N GLY A 32 -17.79 -4.59 -11.84
CA GLY A 32 -18.09 -3.56 -12.83
C GLY A 32 -18.27 -2.13 -12.29
N THR A 33 -18.21 -1.90 -10.97
CA THR A 33 -18.33 -0.53 -10.40
C THR A 33 -17.03 0.28 -10.42
N GLY A 34 -15.97 -0.22 -11.07
CA GLY A 34 -14.70 0.50 -11.21
C GLY A 34 -13.75 0.43 -9.99
N LYS A 35 -13.91 -0.55 -9.08
CA LYS A 35 -13.03 -0.69 -7.89
C LYS A 35 -11.54 -0.80 -8.26
N THR A 36 -11.20 -1.69 -9.18
CA THR A 36 -9.81 -1.91 -9.61
C THR A 36 -9.23 -0.67 -10.29
N ILE A 37 -10.02 0.04 -11.09
CA ILE A 37 -9.62 1.33 -11.69
C ILE A 37 -9.32 2.38 -10.60
N ALA A 38 -10.16 2.45 -9.57
CA ALA A 38 -9.90 3.33 -8.44
C ALA A 38 -8.58 2.95 -7.73
N LEU A 39 -8.35 1.67 -7.43
CA LEU A 39 -7.09 1.20 -6.83
C LEU A 39 -5.87 1.53 -7.70
N GLN A 40 -5.95 1.33 -9.02
CA GLN A 40 -4.89 1.71 -9.96
C GLN A 40 -4.63 3.22 -9.94
N TRP A 41 -5.68 4.03 -9.89
CA TRP A 41 -5.53 5.48 -9.76
C TRP A 41 -4.80 5.87 -8.46
N TYR A 42 -5.12 5.23 -7.33
CA TYR A 42 -4.40 5.45 -6.07
C TYR A 42 -2.95 4.97 -6.14
N LEU A 43 -2.70 3.84 -6.80
CA LEU A 43 -1.35 3.31 -7.04
C LEU A 43 -0.49 4.30 -7.83
N PHE A 44 -1.01 4.88 -8.91
CA PHE A 44 -0.28 5.91 -9.66
C PHE A 44 -0.03 7.17 -8.85
N ASN A 45 -0.96 7.57 -7.97
CA ASN A 45 -0.71 8.66 -7.04
C ASN A 45 0.39 8.32 -6.03
N ALA A 46 0.45 7.08 -5.52
CA ALA A 46 1.52 6.63 -4.63
C ALA A 46 2.88 6.69 -5.33
N LEU A 47 2.98 6.18 -6.56
CA LEU A 47 4.19 6.26 -7.39
C LEU A 47 4.60 7.72 -7.62
N ALA A 48 3.65 8.60 -7.97
CA ALA A 48 3.91 10.02 -8.18
C ALA A 48 4.36 10.77 -6.90
N LYS A 49 4.12 10.19 -5.71
CA LYS A 49 4.62 10.70 -4.42
C LYS A 49 6.02 10.18 -4.08
N GLY A 50 6.60 9.31 -4.91
CA GLY A 50 7.91 8.71 -4.68
C GLY A 50 7.85 7.28 -4.12
N CYS A 51 6.67 6.74 -3.80
CA CYS A 51 6.56 5.39 -3.23
C CYS A 51 6.97 4.35 -4.27
N GLY A 52 7.94 3.47 -3.96
CA GLY A 52 8.48 2.48 -4.89
C GLY A 52 9.42 3.08 -5.94
N THR A 53 9.82 4.35 -5.82
CA THR A 53 10.78 5.02 -6.72
C THR A 53 11.90 5.74 -5.97
N ASN A 54 11.59 6.32 -4.80
CA ASN A 54 12.59 6.88 -3.89
C ASN A 54 13.19 5.79 -3.01
N ASP A 55 14.46 5.96 -2.64
CA ASP A 55 15.15 5.08 -1.68
C ASP A 55 14.39 4.98 -0.35
N ASN A 56 14.51 3.82 0.30
CA ASN A 56 13.88 3.53 1.61
C ASN A 56 12.35 3.65 1.61
N THR A 57 11.72 3.39 0.46
CA THR A 57 10.27 3.29 0.34
C THR A 57 9.82 1.85 0.12
N TYR A 58 8.55 1.60 0.39
CA TYR A 58 7.93 0.29 0.20
C TYR A 58 6.56 0.43 -0.45
N LEU A 59 6.40 -0.31 -1.55
CA LEU A 59 5.15 -0.44 -2.27
C LEU A 59 4.74 -1.91 -2.34
N GLY A 60 3.75 -2.29 -1.53
CA GLY A 60 3.16 -3.62 -1.54
C GLY A 60 1.91 -3.65 -2.43
N ILE A 61 1.78 -4.67 -3.27
CA ILE A 61 0.60 -4.93 -4.09
C ILE A 61 0.18 -6.38 -3.90
N VAL A 62 -1.06 -6.58 -3.46
CA VAL A 62 -1.67 -7.89 -3.33
C VAL A 62 -2.96 -7.94 -4.12
N ASP A 63 -3.09 -8.93 -4.99
CA ASP A 63 -4.32 -9.18 -5.74
C ASP A 63 -4.65 -10.67 -5.65
N GLY A 64 -5.71 -10.98 -4.89
CA GLY A 64 -6.12 -12.35 -4.60
C GLY A 64 -6.63 -13.16 -5.79
N LYS A 65 -6.77 -12.55 -6.97
CA LYS A 65 -7.13 -13.23 -8.22
C LYS A 65 -5.99 -13.26 -9.23
N ALA A 66 -4.84 -12.67 -8.90
CA ALA A 66 -3.73 -12.49 -9.83
C ALA A 66 -4.18 -11.86 -11.18
N ALA A 67 -5.05 -10.85 -11.11
CA ALA A 67 -5.68 -10.22 -12.26
C ALA A 67 -4.90 -8.95 -12.68
N ASP A 68 -5.62 -7.90 -13.09
CA ASP A 68 -5.04 -6.68 -13.67
C ASP A 68 -4.06 -5.98 -12.71
N LEU A 69 -4.38 -5.93 -11.41
CA LEU A 69 -3.52 -5.24 -10.44
C LEU A 69 -2.24 -6.03 -10.16
N PHE A 70 -2.31 -7.35 -10.15
CA PHE A 70 -1.13 -8.21 -10.06
C PHE A 70 -0.19 -8.03 -11.26
N ALA A 71 -0.74 -8.06 -12.48
CA ALA A 71 0.03 -7.90 -13.70
C ALA A 71 0.71 -6.52 -13.75
N LEU A 72 -0.02 -5.46 -13.40
CA LEU A 72 0.53 -4.11 -13.27
C LEU A 72 1.65 -4.06 -12.23
N GLY A 73 1.45 -4.69 -11.07
CA GLY A 73 2.48 -4.76 -10.03
C GLY A 73 3.75 -5.44 -10.52
N LYS A 74 3.64 -6.53 -11.30
CA LYS A 74 4.80 -7.22 -11.88
C LYS A 74 5.57 -6.35 -12.87
N LEU A 75 4.88 -5.63 -13.75
CA LEU A 75 5.53 -4.67 -14.65
C LEU A 75 6.28 -3.59 -13.87
N LEU A 76 5.65 -3.02 -12.84
CA LEU A 76 6.29 -2.02 -12.00
C LEU A 76 7.51 -2.60 -11.25
N GLN A 77 7.42 -3.83 -10.74
CA GLN A 77 8.53 -4.52 -10.09
C GLN A 77 9.72 -4.76 -11.04
N GLU A 78 9.44 -5.10 -12.29
CA GLU A 78 10.47 -5.26 -13.34
C GLU A 78 11.15 -3.92 -13.67
N ASP A 79 10.39 -2.83 -13.74
CA ASP A 79 10.89 -1.51 -14.14
C ASP A 79 11.57 -0.73 -12.99
N LEU A 80 11.05 -0.84 -11.76
CA LEU A 80 11.42 0.00 -10.61
C LEU A 80 12.16 -0.74 -9.49
N GLY A 81 12.25 -2.07 -9.59
CA GLY A 81 13.09 -2.91 -8.74
C GLY A 81 12.45 -3.40 -7.44
N GLU A 82 13.30 -3.82 -6.50
CA GLU A 82 12.95 -4.64 -5.33
C GLU A 82 12.09 -3.92 -4.28
N GLN A 83 12.00 -2.59 -4.34
CA GLN A 83 11.13 -1.75 -3.51
C GLN A 83 9.63 -1.97 -3.77
N ILE A 84 9.30 -2.68 -4.86
CA ILE A 84 7.94 -3.10 -5.19
C ILE A 84 7.80 -4.59 -4.91
N ALA A 85 6.87 -4.94 -4.02
CA ALA A 85 6.58 -6.31 -3.63
C ALA A 85 5.17 -6.71 -4.07
N VAL A 86 5.07 -7.82 -4.81
CA VAL A 86 3.82 -8.25 -5.45
C VAL A 86 3.43 -9.66 -4.99
N GLY A 87 2.19 -9.83 -4.55
CA GLY A 87 1.65 -11.10 -4.08
C GLY A 87 0.23 -11.38 -4.58
N SER A 88 -0.17 -12.65 -4.52
CA SER A 88 -1.52 -13.09 -4.91
C SER A 88 -2.14 -14.14 -4.00
N SER A 89 -1.36 -14.68 -3.05
CA SER A 89 -1.82 -15.71 -2.12
C SER A 89 -1.98 -15.15 -0.70
N PRO A 90 -2.74 -15.82 0.18
CA PRO A 90 -2.80 -15.46 1.60
C PRO A 90 -1.45 -15.43 2.30
N GLN A 91 -0.57 -16.39 2.00
CA GLN A 91 0.75 -16.46 2.60
C GLN A 91 1.61 -15.27 2.17
N MET A 92 1.47 -14.85 0.91
CA MET A 92 2.11 -13.63 0.41
C MET A 92 1.51 -12.39 1.06
N LEU A 93 0.18 -12.28 1.20
CA LEU A 93 -0.44 -11.16 1.92
C LEU A 93 0.10 -11.06 3.36
N ALA A 94 0.16 -12.19 4.07
CA ALA A 94 0.68 -12.22 5.44
C ALA A 94 2.15 -11.82 5.50
N LYS A 95 2.96 -12.29 4.54
CA LYS A 95 4.38 -11.90 4.43
C LYS A 95 4.54 -10.40 4.16
N LEU A 96 3.90 -9.88 3.10
CA LEU A 96 3.99 -8.47 2.71
C LEU A 96 3.42 -7.55 3.80
N SER A 97 2.36 -7.96 4.50
CA SER A 97 1.84 -7.22 5.66
C SER A 97 2.86 -7.13 6.79
N ARG A 98 3.61 -8.21 7.08
CA ARG A 98 4.66 -8.21 8.10
C ARG A 98 5.81 -7.28 7.71
N GLU A 99 6.29 -7.38 6.49
CA GLU A 99 7.35 -6.49 5.96
C GLU A 99 6.91 -5.02 6.03
N PHE A 100 5.67 -4.72 5.68
CA PHE A 100 5.10 -3.37 5.78
C PHE A 100 5.14 -2.83 7.21
N VAL A 101 4.80 -3.67 8.21
CA VAL A 101 4.84 -3.32 9.63
C VAL A 101 6.27 -3.17 10.14
N GLU A 102 7.20 -4.02 9.71
CA GLU A 102 8.62 -3.93 10.06
C GLU A 102 9.21 -2.59 9.60
N ILE A 103 9.00 -2.22 8.34
CA ILE A 103 9.45 -0.94 7.78
C ILE A 103 8.78 0.24 8.49
N MET A 104 7.49 0.12 8.83
CA MET A 104 6.79 1.14 9.61
C MET A 104 7.45 1.34 10.99
N ASN A 105 7.81 0.26 11.69
CA ASN A 105 8.48 0.33 12.98
C ASN A 105 9.87 0.97 12.88
N GLU A 106 10.66 0.62 11.87
CA GLU A 106 11.97 1.24 11.61
C GLU A 106 11.84 2.76 11.41
N ARG A 107 10.87 3.18 10.58
CA ARG A 107 10.60 4.61 10.35
C ARG A 107 10.14 5.32 11.61
N PHE A 108 9.37 4.64 12.46
CA PHE A 108 8.93 5.19 13.74
C PHE A 108 10.10 5.44 14.70
N GLU A 109 11.11 4.57 14.73
CA GLU A 109 12.32 4.80 15.53
C GLU A 109 13.14 5.99 15.02
N ILE A 110 13.23 6.20 13.70
CA ILE A 110 13.85 7.41 13.13
C ILE A 110 13.10 8.67 13.56
N ILE A 111 11.76 8.64 13.54
CA ILE A 111 10.93 9.78 13.96
C ILE A 111 11.15 10.10 15.43
N LYS A 112 11.19 9.08 16.31
CA LYS A 112 11.44 9.25 17.75
C LYS A 112 12.80 9.88 18.07
N GLN A 113 13.82 9.59 17.27
CA GLN A 113 15.15 10.15 17.46
C GLN A 113 15.20 11.65 17.12
N ASN A 114 14.19 12.19 16.44
CA ASN A 114 14.14 13.61 16.17
C ASN A 114 13.74 14.40 17.43
N SER A 115 14.50 15.46 17.71
CA SER A 115 14.31 16.36 18.85
C SER A 115 13.05 17.24 18.79
N SER A 116 12.35 17.29 17.65
CA SER A 116 11.14 18.11 17.49
C SER A 116 9.90 17.43 18.08
N LEU A 117 9.30 18.09 19.08
CA LEU A 117 7.98 17.72 19.62
C LEU A 117 6.93 17.63 18.50
N ASN A 118 6.27 16.48 18.38
CA ASN A 118 5.20 16.16 17.43
C ASN A 118 5.60 16.11 15.94
N ALA A 119 6.87 15.93 15.58
CA ALA A 119 7.21 15.71 14.18
C ALA A 119 6.62 14.40 13.65
N ASP A 120 6.06 14.47 12.45
CA ASP A 120 5.61 13.32 11.68
C ASP A 120 6.58 12.96 10.55
N ALA A 121 6.31 11.87 9.85
CA ALA A 121 7.15 11.39 8.74
C ALA A 121 7.30 12.44 7.61
N TYR A 122 6.28 13.26 7.37
CA TYR A 122 6.33 14.32 6.35
C TYR A 122 7.19 15.49 6.78
N ASP A 123 7.20 15.83 8.08
CA ASP A 123 8.06 16.88 8.63
C ASP A 123 9.55 16.51 8.49
N LEU A 124 9.85 15.20 8.40
CA LEU A 124 11.17 14.66 8.14
C LEU A 124 11.46 14.43 6.64
N GLY A 125 10.58 14.88 5.74
CA GLY A 125 10.74 14.70 4.30
C GLY A 125 10.64 13.25 3.84
N MET A 126 10.11 12.35 4.67
CA MET A 126 10.03 10.94 4.32
C MET A 126 8.88 10.69 3.35
N THR A 127 9.15 9.88 2.32
CA THR A 127 8.15 9.49 1.33
C THR A 127 7.17 8.45 1.91
N PRO A 128 5.84 8.57 1.70
CA PRO A 128 4.87 7.60 2.23
C PRO A 128 5.01 6.20 1.62
N ASN A 129 4.76 5.17 2.44
CA ASN A 129 4.68 3.77 1.99
C ASN A 129 3.22 3.36 1.81
N PHE A 130 2.96 2.43 0.88
CA PHE A 130 1.60 1.95 0.60
C PHE A 130 1.54 0.43 0.48
N LEU A 131 0.43 -0.15 0.95
CA LEU A 131 0.05 -1.54 0.73
C LEU A 131 -1.34 -1.58 0.10
N PHE A 132 -1.40 -2.01 -1.16
CA PHE A 132 -2.64 -2.18 -1.92
C PHE A 132 -3.11 -3.63 -1.84
N VAL A 133 -4.40 -3.83 -1.56
CA VAL A 133 -5.02 -5.16 -1.55
C VAL A 133 -6.29 -5.13 -2.39
N ASP A 134 -6.28 -5.81 -3.53
CA ASP A 134 -7.49 -6.09 -4.32
C ASP A 134 -8.02 -7.50 -4.01
N GLU A 135 -9.34 -7.60 -4.06
CA GLU A 135 -10.08 -8.84 -3.81
C GLU A 135 -9.72 -9.55 -2.50
N LEU A 136 -9.72 -8.78 -1.39
CA LEU A 136 -9.49 -9.32 -0.04
C LEU A 136 -10.43 -10.50 0.31
N ALA A 137 -11.66 -10.50 -0.22
CA ALA A 137 -12.61 -11.58 -0.03
C ALA A 137 -12.10 -12.92 -0.59
N SER A 138 -11.52 -12.91 -1.80
CA SER A 138 -10.92 -14.12 -2.42
C SER A 138 -9.79 -14.68 -1.54
N ILE A 139 -8.94 -13.79 -1.01
CA ILE A 139 -7.84 -14.17 -0.13
C ILE A 139 -8.38 -14.82 1.15
N ARG A 140 -9.36 -14.18 1.80
CA ARG A 140 -10.00 -14.72 3.01
C ARG A 140 -10.64 -16.08 2.77
N ASP A 141 -11.35 -16.24 1.66
CA ASP A 141 -12.05 -17.49 1.35
C ASP A 141 -11.07 -18.64 1.10
N SER A 142 -9.91 -18.34 0.50
CA SER A 142 -8.82 -19.32 0.34
C SER A 142 -8.11 -19.70 1.65
N CYS A 143 -8.17 -18.86 2.70
CA CYS A 143 -7.72 -19.24 4.05
C CYS A 143 -8.69 -20.23 4.74
N GLY A 144 -9.99 -20.02 4.57
CA GLY A 144 -11.06 -20.74 5.27
C GLY A 144 -11.23 -22.21 4.86
N SER A 145 -10.56 -22.66 3.79
CA SER A 145 -10.60 -24.05 3.34
C SER A 145 -9.82 -25.01 4.26
N SER A 146 -8.97 -24.47 5.14
CA SER A 146 -8.23 -25.26 6.14
C SER A 146 -8.96 -25.24 7.48
N LYS A 147 -9.75 -26.27 7.78
CA LYS A 147 -10.46 -26.45 9.08
C LYS A 147 -9.53 -26.54 10.31
N GLN A 148 -8.21 -26.39 10.15
CA GLN A 148 -7.23 -26.31 11.24
C GLN A 148 -6.37 -25.03 11.24
N GLY A 149 -6.34 -24.23 10.16
CA GLY A 149 -5.35 -23.14 10.00
C GLY A 149 -5.78 -21.74 10.48
N GLY A 150 -7.08 -21.51 10.68
CA GLY A 150 -7.61 -20.16 10.93
C GLY A 150 -7.27 -19.55 12.30
N LYS A 151 -6.77 -20.33 13.27
CA LYS A 151 -6.39 -19.84 14.61
C LYS A 151 -4.87 -19.70 14.82
N GLU A 152 -4.05 -20.27 13.95
CA GLU A 152 -2.58 -20.27 14.10
C GLU A 152 -1.88 -19.25 13.18
N LEU A 153 -2.62 -18.62 12.27
CA LEU A 153 -2.08 -17.68 11.26
C LEU A 153 -2.35 -16.20 11.57
N TRP A 154 -2.97 -15.90 12.72
CA TRP A 154 -3.26 -14.54 13.20
C TRP A 154 -2.57 -14.26 14.52
#